data_AF-A0A350PD37-F1
#
_entry.id   AF-A0A350PD37-F1
#
_cell.length_a   1.000
_cell.length_b   1.000
_cell.length_c   1.000
_cell.angle_alpha   90.00
_cell.angle_beta   90.00
_cell.angle_gamma   90.00
#
_symmetry.space_group_name_H-M   'P 1'
#
loop_
_entity.id
_entity.type
_entity.pdbx_description
1 polymer ?
#
loop_
_entity_poly.entity_id
_entity_poly.type
_entity_poly.pdbx_seq_one_letter_code
_entity_poly.pdbx_strand_id
1 'polypeptide(L)'
;VISDNFKPAEDSLIYSTLFGITGSWNSSTGVLKLTGSNILSDYQAALRSVDYINTATIASGPERVVSFIVSDGELKSDSLKRTIDVSPVETIPDLEVWLRADAGISEGDGVAVTTWADQSGNGNDYTGTAGSGTSPTYVASSA
;
A
#
# COMPACT_ATOMS: atom_id res chain seq x y z
N VAL A 1 -6.09 15.13 9.10
CA VAL A 1 -6.99 15.51 7.98
C VAL A 1 -6.20 15.42 6.70
N ILE A 2 -6.79 14.94 5.60
CA ILE A 2 -6.18 15.09 4.28
C ILE A 2 -6.46 16.53 3.83
N SER A 3 -5.50 17.43 4.05
CA SER A 3 -5.68 18.88 3.89
C SER A 3 -5.59 19.35 2.44
N ASP A 4 -4.86 18.62 1.60
CA ASP A 4 -4.60 19.01 0.22
C ASP A 4 -4.94 17.83 -0.70
N ASN A 5 -5.59 18.14 -1.83
CA ASN A 5 -5.96 17.20 -2.90
C ASN A 5 -6.88 16.03 -2.48
N PHE A 6 -7.58 16.13 -1.35
CA PHE A 6 -8.52 15.11 -0.88
C PHE A 6 -9.59 14.75 -1.93
N LYS A 7 -9.81 13.44 -2.12
CA LYS A 7 -10.83 12.86 -3.00
C LYS A 7 -11.87 12.08 -2.16
N PRO A 8 -13.04 12.67 -1.85
CA PRO A 8 -14.02 12.08 -0.91
C PRO A 8 -14.49 10.65 -1.20
N ALA A 9 -14.54 10.24 -2.47
CA ALA A 9 -15.00 8.91 -2.88
C ALA A 9 -13.87 7.86 -2.94
N GLU A 10 -12.62 8.30 -2.87
CA GLU A 10 -11.44 7.46 -3.11
C GLU A 10 -10.56 7.35 -1.85
N ASP A 11 -10.40 8.46 -1.13
CA ASP A 11 -9.45 8.59 -0.04
C ASP A 11 -10.10 8.29 1.32
N SER A 12 -9.40 7.53 2.15
CA SER A 12 -9.80 7.30 3.54
C SER A 12 -8.59 7.20 4.47
N LEU A 13 -8.74 7.70 5.69
CA LEU A 13 -7.82 7.42 6.79
C LEU A 13 -8.45 6.38 7.71
N ILE A 14 -7.80 5.23 7.83
CA ILE A 14 -8.26 4.10 8.63
C ILE A 14 -7.50 4.08 9.95
N TYR A 15 -8.24 3.85 11.02
CA TYR A 15 -7.69 3.73 12.36
C TYR A 15 -8.53 2.77 13.19
N SER A 16 -7.85 1.91 13.93
CA SER A 16 -8.46 1.05 14.94
C SER A 16 -8.17 1.61 16.32
N THR A 17 -9.14 1.53 17.23
CA THR A 17 -8.98 2.02 18.61
C THR A 17 -7.76 1.38 19.28
N LEU A 18 -6.82 2.23 19.71
CA LEU A 18 -5.67 1.85 20.53
C LEU A 18 -5.68 2.63 21.84
N PHE A 19 -5.32 1.98 22.95
CA PHE A 19 -5.19 2.62 24.26
C PHE A 19 -6.42 3.43 24.72
N GLY A 20 -7.62 3.03 24.28
CA GLY A 20 -8.87 3.77 24.55
C GLY A 20 -9.02 5.08 23.77
N ILE A 21 -8.10 5.42 22.87
CA ILE A 21 -8.21 6.53 21.92
C ILE A 21 -9.04 6.04 20.74
N THR A 22 -10.26 6.56 20.61
CA THR A 22 -11.21 6.18 19.54
C THR A 22 -11.05 7.08 18.33
N GLY A 23 -11.30 6.54 17.13
CA GLY A 23 -11.24 7.29 15.87
C GLY A 23 -12.60 7.41 15.18
N SER A 24 -12.86 8.56 14.56
CA SER A 24 -14.03 8.80 13.73
C SER A 24 -13.61 9.48 12.43
N TRP A 25 -13.80 8.80 11.31
CA TRP A 25 -13.54 9.31 9.97
C TRP A 25 -14.77 9.99 9.39
N ASN A 26 -14.59 11.18 8.82
CA ASN A 26 -15.60 11.87 8.03
C ASN A 26 -15.15 11.91 6.56
N SER A 27 -15.76 11.05 5.73
CA SER A 27 -15.43 10.92 4.30
C SER A 27 -15.80 12.15 3.47
N SER A 28 -16.69 13.03 3.95
CA SER A 28 -17.02 14.26 3.24
C SER A 28 -15.97 15.36 3.47
N THR A 29 -15.30 15.37 4.63
CA THR A 29 -14.36 16.43 4.99
C THR A 29 -12.90 15.99 5.04
N GLY A 30 -12.62 14.68 4.94
CA GLY A 30 -11.27 14.14 5.00
C GLY A 30 -10.67 14.17 6.42
N VAL A 31 -11.50 14.33 7.45
CA VAL A 31 -11.06 14.48 8.85
C VAL A 31 -11.20 13.15 9.58
N LEU A 32 -10.07 12.59 10.02
CA LEU A 32 -10.04 11.58 11.08
C LEU A 32 -9.87 12.29 12.42
N LYS A 33 -10.88 12.20 13.30
CA LYS A 33 -10.80 12.71 14.66
C LYS A 33 -10.46 11.57 15.61
N LEU A 34 -9.33 11.68 16.30
CA LEU A 34 -8.97 10.80 17.41
C LEU A 34 -9.35 11.45 18.74
N THR A 35 -9.99 10.71 19.66
CA THR A 35 -10.45 11.23 20.96
C THR A 35 -10.23 10.21 22.08
N GLY A 36 -9.66 10.68 23.18
CA GLY A 36 -9.42 9.94 24.42
C GLY A 36 -8.53 10.75 25.36
N SER A 37 -8.56 10.47 26.66
CA SER A 37 -7.58 11.05 27.60
C SER A 37 -6.46 10.03 27.77
N ASN A 38 -5.28 10.34 27.25
CA ASN A 38 -4.12 9.45 27.32
C ASN A 38 -2.81 10.26 27.21
N ILE A 39 -1.69 9.64 27.54
CA ILE A 39 -0.35 10.21 27.53
C ILE A 39 0.18 10.44 26.11
N LEU A 40 1.22 11.27 26.01
CA LEU A 40 1.83 11.67 24.75
C LEU A 40 2.31 10.48 23.90
N SER A 41 2.96 9.49 24.50
CA SER A 41 3.50 8.33 23.78
C SER A 41 2.40 7.51 23.11
N ASP A 42 1.25 7.37 23.77
CA ASP A 42 0.12 6.59 23.27
C ASP A 42 -0.53 7.32 22.09
N TYR A 43 -0.63 8.65 22.16
CA TYR A 43 -1.06 9.47 21.03
C TYR A 43 -0.09 9.43 19.85
N GLN A 44 1.24 9.41 20.09
CA GLN A 44 2.23 9.25 19.03
C GLN A 44 2.10 7.88 18.36
N ALA A 45 1.87 6.81 19.13
CA ALA A 45 1.65 5.47 18.60
C ALA A 45 0.34 5.40 17.79
N ALA A 46 -0.75 5.96 18.32
CA ALA A 46 -2.04 6.01 17.64
C ALA A 46 -1.98 6.79 16.31
N LEU A 47 -1.27 7.92 16.26
CA LEU A 47 -1.10 8.69 15.02
C LEU A 47 -0.25 7.93 13.98
N ARG A 48 0.73 7.14 14.43
CA ARG A 48 1.58 6.32 13.53
C ARG A 48 0.86 5.09 12.99
N SER A 49 -0.21 4.63 13.63
CA SER A 49 -1.00 3.49 13.18
C SER A 49 -2.15 3.89 12.24
N VAL A 50 -2.24 5.16 11.84
CA VAL A 50 -3.24 5.61 10.87
C VAL A 50 -2.77 5.22 9.47
N ASP A 51 -3.58 4.41 8.80
CA ASP A 51 -3.34 4.01 7.42
C ASP A 51 -4.09 4.93 6.46
N TYR A 52 -3.47 5.23 5.32
CA TYR A 52 -4.14 5.87 4.19
C TYR A 52 -4.53 4.82 3.15
N ILE A 53 -5.75 4.91 2.66
CA ILE A 53 -6.26 4.07 1.57
C ILE A 53 -6.76 4.98 0.45
N ASN A 54 -6.38 4.66 -0.78
CA ASN A 54 -7.00 5.16 -2.00
C ASN A 54 -7.65 3.98 -2.74
N THR A 55 -8.93 4.09 -3.10
CA THR A 55 -9.69 3.03 -3.77
C THR A 55 -9.90 3.25 -5.26
N ALA A 56 -9.21 4.24 -5.87
CA ALA A 56 -9.31 4.46 -7.30
C ALA A 56 -8.77 3.24 -8.07
N THR A 57 -9.45 2.84 -9.14
CA THR A 57 -9.01 1.74 -10.02
C THR A 57 -7.62 1.99 -10.60
N ILE A 58 -7.33 3.26 -10.90
CA ILE A 58 -5.99 3.75 -11.27
C ILE A 58 -5.74 4.96 -10.38
N ALA A 59 -5.04 4.75 -9.27
CA ALA A 59 -4.60 5.84 -8.41
C ALA A 59 -3.68 6.76 -9.23
N SER A 60 -4.06 8.03 -9.37
CA SER A 60 -3.23 9.02 -10.06
C SER A 60 -3.58 10.44 -9.60
N GLY A 61 -2.64 11.36 -9.78
CA GLY A 61 -2.86 12.78 -9.53
C GLY A 61 -1.82 13.38 -8.59
N PRO A 62 -2.07 14.60 -8.09
CA PRO A 62 -1.13 15.27 -7.20
C PRO A 62 -1.06 14.58 -5.84
N GLU A 63 0.07 14.73 -5.15
CA GLU A 63 0.29 14.20 -3.81
C GLU A 63 -0.83 14.61 -2.84
N ARG A 64 -1.19 13.73 -1.91
CA ARG A 64 -2.04 14.08 -0.77
C ARG A 64 -1.19 14.63 0.36
N VAL A 65 -1.72 15.62 1.08
CA VAL A 65 -1.07 16.11 2.30
C VAL A 65 -1.95 15.77 3.48
N VAL A 66 -1.42 15.03 4.45
CA VAL A 66 -2.05 14.80 5.74
C VAL A 66 -1.50 15.81 6.73
N SER A 67 -2.39 16.63 7.29
CA SER A 67 -2.08 17.55 8.38
C SER A 67 -2.59 17.01 9.72
N PHE A 68 -1.75 17.13 10.75
CA PHE A 68 -2.00 16.66 12.11
C PHE A 68 -1.98 17.83 13.08
N ILE A 69 -2.97 17.89 13.96
CA ILE A 69 -3.04 18.82 15.09
C ILE A 69 -3.52 18.01 16.29
N VAL A 70 -2.84 18.14 17.42
CA VAL A 70 -3.21 17.50 18.69
C VAL A 70 -3.60 18.58 19.69
N SER A 71 -4.50 18.27 20.61
CA SER A 71 -4.98 19.18 21.65
C SER A 71 -4.98 18.45 22.99
N ASP A 72 -4.50 19.10 24.05
CA ASP A 72 -4.59 18.59 25.43
C ASP A 72 -5.89 18.98 26.13
N GLY A 73 -6.66 19.88 25.53
CA GLY A 73 -7.95 20.37 26.01
C GLY A 73 -7.95 21.86 26.29
N GLU A 74 -6.77 22.47 26.46
CA GLU A 74 -6.59 23.91 26.59
C GLU A 74 -5.89 24.49 25.35
N LEU A 75 -4.80 23.86 24.93
CA LEU A 75 -3.97 24.30 23.82
C LEU A 75 -3.92 23.28 22.69
N LYS A 76 -3.66 23.78 21.49
CA LYS A 76 -3.40 22.99 20.30
C LYS A 76 -1.92 23.03 19.98
N SER A 77 -1.40 21.93 19.44
CA SER A 77 -0.07 21.90 18.83
C SER A 77 -0.05 22.73 17.55
N ASP A 78 1.17 23.02 17.08
CA ASP A 78 1.37 23.40 15.69
C ASP A 78 0.91 22.28 14.75
N SER A 79 0.66 22.67 13.50
CA SER A 79 0.30 21.72 12.44
C SER A 79 1.54 21.04 11.89
N LEU A 80 1.58 19.71 11.97
CA LEU A 80 2.59 18.89 11.30
C LEU A 80 2.00 18.32 10.00
N LYS A 81 2.80 18.28 8.93
CA LYS A 81 2.37 17.78 7.63
C LYS A 81 3.16 16.54 7.20
N ARG A 82 2.48 15.63 6.52
CA ARG A 82 3.07 14.49 5.82
C ARG A 82 2.50 14.41 4.40
N THR A 83 3.38 14.20 3.44
CA THR A 83 3.00 14.03 2.04
C THR A 83 2.87 12.54 1.71
N ILE A 84 1.89 12.21 0.88
CA ILE A 84 1.64 10.88 0.35
C ILE A 84 1.63 10.99 -1.16
N ASP A 85 2.52 10.25 -1.81
CA ASP A 85 2.51 10.12 -3.26
C ASP A 85 1.34 9.23 -3.69
N VAL A 86 0.61 9.67 -4.69
CA VAL A 86 -0.51 8.96 -5.31
C VAL A 86 -0.24 8.90 -6.80
N SER A 87 0.89 8.30 -7.13
CA SER A 87 1.27 7.97 -8.49
C SER A 87 0.60 6.65 -8.91
N PRO A 88 0.27 6.49 -10.19
CA PRO A 88 -0.08 5.17 -10.70
C PRO A 88 1.06 4.20 -10.40
N VAL A 89 0.71 2.94 -10.14
CA VAL A 89 1.66 1.85 -10.41
C VAL A 89 2.06 2.03 -11.86
N GLU A 90 3.36 2.16 -12.12
CA GLU A 90 3.91 2.30 -13.46
C GLU A 90 3.29 1.25 -14.39
N THR A 91 2.35 1.68 -15.22
CA THR A 91 1.85 0.85 -16.30
C THR A 91 2.93 0.90 -17.37
N ILE A 92 3.65 -0.19 -17.58
CA ILE A 92 4.60 -0.31 -18.69
C ILE A 92 3.75 -0.47 -19.96
N PRO A 93 3.67 0.55 -20.85
CA PRO A 93 2.87 0.44 -22.07
C PRO A 93 3.36 -0.74 -22.89
N ASP A 94 2.42 -1.50 -23.46
CA ASP A 94 2.70 -2.69 -24.26
C ASP A 94 3.45 -3.83 -23.51
N LEU A 95 3.41 -3.85 -22.16
CA LEU A 95 3.90 -4.99 -21.40
C LEU A 95 3.02 -6.22 -21.66
N GLU A 96 3.54 -7.15 -22.45
CA GLU A 96 2.84 -8.40 -22.73
C GLU A 96 3.05 -9.45 -21.63
N VAL A 97 4.25 -9.55 -21.07
CA VAL A 97 4.60 -10.60 -20.11
C VAL A 97 5.58 -10.10 -19.05
N TRP A 98 5.39 -10.54 -17.80
CA TRP A 98 6.34 -10.33 -16.72
C TRP A 98 6.56 -11.63 -15.94
N LEU A 99 7.78 -12.17 -16.01
CA LEU A 99 8.16 -13.38 -15.30
C LEU A 99 9.05 -13.04 -14.10
N ARG A 100 8.67 -13.50 -12.91
CA ARG A 100 9.35 -13.22 -11.63
C ARG A 100 9.97 -14.49 -11.06
N ALA A 101 11.28 -14.49 -10.78
CA ALA A 101 11.93 -15.73 -10.32
C ALA A 101 11.51 -16.11 -8.89
N ASP A 102 10.98 -15.14 -8.12
CA ASP A 102 10.48 -15.32 -6.76
C ASP A 102 8.97 -15.62 -6.70
N ALA A 103 8.26 -15.63 -7.84
CA ALA A 103 6.81 -15.84 -7.89
C ALA A 103 6.35 -16.50 -9.22
N GLY A 104 5.40 -17.42 -9.14
CA GLY A 104 4.79 -18.03 -10.33
C GLY A 104 5.55 -19.24 -10.91
N ILE A 105 6.66 -19.66 -10.31
CA ILE A 105 7.27 -20.97 -10.53
C ILE A 105 6.67 -21.93 -9.49
N SER A 106 6.19 -23.10 -9.92
CA SER A 106 5.60 -24.10 -9.02
C SER A 106 6.52 -25.31 -8.81
N GLU A 107 7.58 -25.38 -9.60
CA GLU A 107 8.58 -26.42 -9.59
C GLU A 107 9.57 -26.28 -8.42
N GLY A 108 10.13 -27.41 -7.98
CA GLY A 108 11.09 -27.45 -6.88
C GLY A 108 12.49 -26.97 -7.26
N ASP A 109 13.34 -26.78 -6.25
CA ASP A 109 14.76 -26.42 -6.44
C ASP A 109 15.50 -27.44 -7.32
N GLY A 110 16.30 -26.94 -8.25
CA GLY A 110 17.03 -27.75 -9.22
C GLY A 110 16.18 -28.39 -10.33
N VAL A 111 14.87 -28.08 -10.38
CA VAL A 111 13.95 -28.61 -11.40
C VAL A 111 13.86 -27.66 -12.59
N ALA A 112 13.74 -28.21 -13.80
CA ALA A 112 13.48 -27.41 -15.00
C ALA A 112 12.09 -26.76 -14.90
N VAL A 113 12.03 -25.44 -15.13
CA VAL A 113 10.79 -24.67 -15.17
C VAL A 113 10.09 -24.99 -16.49
N THR A 114 8.97 -25.69 -16.38
CA THR A 114 8.10 -26.07 -17.50
C THR A 114 6.86 -25.19 -17.58
N THR A 115 6.52 -24.54 -16.48
CA THR A 115 5.46 -23.52 -16.39
C THR A 115 5.96 -22.36 -15.55
N TRP A 116 5.74 -21.13 -16.02
CA TRP A 116 6.03 -19.93 -15.22
C TRP A 116 4.91 -18.92 -15.42
N ALA A 117 4.14 -18.69 -14.36
CA ALA A 117 2.97 -17.84 -14.39
C ALA A 117 3.35 -16.38 -14.66
N ASP A 118 2.63 -15.75 -15.59
CA ASP A 118 2.75 -14.34 -15.92
C ASP A 118 2.21 -13.48 -14.78
N GLN A 119 3.04 -12.53 -14.34
CA GLN A 119 2.76 -11.60 -13.26
C GLN A 119 2.26 -10.24 -13.75
N SER A 120 2.19 -10.04 -15.07
CA SER A 120 1.61 -8.82 -15.67
C SER A 120 0.09 -8.77 -15.53
N GLY A 121 -0.56 -9.93 -15.34
CA GLY A 121 -2.02 -10.08 -15.32
C GLY A 121 -2.65 -10.35 -16.70
N ASN A 122 -1.83 -10.41 -17.76
CA ASN A 122 -2.31 -10.71 -19.11
C ASN A 122 -2.51 -12.22 -19.37
N GLY A 123 -1.99 -13.08 -18.49
CA GLY A 123 -2.12 -14.54 -18.61
C GLY A 123 -1.21 -15.14 -19.68
N ASN A 124 -0.13 -14.45 -20.03
CA ASN A 124 0.87 -14.92 -20.99
C ASN A 124 1.91 -15.82 -20.32
N ASP A 125 1.43 -16.89 -19.67
CA ASP A 125 2.29 -17.84 -18.95
C ASP A 125 3.32 -18.48 -19.88
N TYR A 126 4.57 -18.59 -19.42
CA TYR A 126 5.56 -19.38 -20.15
C TYR A 126 5.23 -20.87 -19.99
N THR A 127 5.23 -21.59 -21.12
CA THR A 127 5.14 -23.06 -21.15
C THR A 127 6.32 -23.64 -21.93
N GLY A 128 7.08 -24.53 -21.28
CA GLY A 128 8.26 -25.20 -21.81
C GLY A 128 8.14 -26.72 -21.70
N THR A 129 8.91 -27.45 -22.52
CA THR A 129 8.98 -28.92 -22.42
C THR A 129 10.23 -29.31 -21.63
N ALA A 130 10.07 -30.13 -20.59
CA ALA A 130 11.20 -30.61 -19.81
C ALA A 130 12.27 -31.27 -20.70
N GLY A 131 13.54 -30.90 -20.51
CA GLY A 131 14.66 -31.49 -21.24
C GLY A 131 14.87 -30.98 -22.67
N SER A 132 14.13 -29.97 -23.13
CA SER A 132 14.34 -29.33 -24.44
C SER A 132 15.62 -28.47 -24.53
N GLY A 133 16.27 -28.19 -23.39
CA GLY A 133 17.37 -27.23 -23.29
C GLY A 133 16.94 -25.76 -23.35
N THR A 134 15.65 -25.48 -23.50
CA THR A 134 15.10 -24.11 -23.53
C THR A 134 14.39 -23.70 -22.23
N SER A 135 14.21 -24.65 -21.30
CA SER A 135 13.67 -24.40 -19.97
C SER A 135 14.78 -23.97 -19.01
N PRO A 136 14.64 -22.81 -18.32
CA PRO A 136 15.56 -22.48 -17.23
C PRO A 136 15.38 -23.47 -16.08
N THR A 137 16.41 -23.62 -15.25
CA THR A 137 16.34 -24.40 -14.00
C THR A 137 16.04 -23.44 -12.86
N TYR A 138 15.06 -23.78 -12.01
CA TYR A 138 14.81 -23.01 -10.80
C TYR A 138 15.92 -23.27 -9.78
N VAL A 139 16.48 -22.20 -9.23
CA VAL A 139 17.47 -22.27 -8.16
C VAL A 139 16.95 -21.42 -7.01
N ALA A 140 16.60 -22.06 -5.90
CA ALA A 140 16.12 -21.35 -4.73
C ALA A 140 17.25 -20.51 -4.12
N SER A 141 16.93 -19.33 -3.59
CA SER A 141 17.92 -18.54 -2.84
C SER A 141 18.39 -19.34 -1.63
N SER A 142 19.71 -19.44 -1.43
CA SER A 142 20.27 -19.95 -0.18
C SER A 142 19.87 -19.03 0.98
N ALA A 143 19.23 -19.59 2.01
CA ALA A 143 18.93 -18.89 3.26
C ALA A 143 20.19 -18.48 4.03
#